data_AF-A0A2G2G3F0-F1
#
_entry.id   AF-A0A2G2G3F0-F1
#
_cell.length_a   1.000
_cell.length_b   1.000
_cell.length_c   1.000
_cell.angle_alpha   90.00
_cell.angle_beta   90.00
_cell.angle_gamma   90.00
#
_symmetry.space_group_name_H-M   'P 1'
#
loop_
_entity.id
_entity.type
_entity.pdbx_description
1 polymer ?
#
loop_
_entity_poly.entity_id
_entity_poly.type
_entity_poly.pdbx_seq_one_letter_code
_entity_poly.pdbx_strand_id
1 'polypeptide(L)'
;MKEILHILELLKRQAEAALATKTKRKVDALESIEQIKRNMLEMGRQYAAHAEGMVYEQWCNHQRRSQAQIQDAIPILEQDILLAFKKLETVQAKLMAAEDLAAQQERKARLEAEGVEEDAMLELSLLRRSLK
;
A
#
# COMPACT_ATOMS: atom_id res chain seq x y z
N MET A 1 14.19 10.08 -17.28
CA MET A 1 12.78 10.16 -16.83
C MET A 1 12.06 8.82 -16.82
N LYS A 2 12.03 8.06 -17.92
CA LYS A 2 11.34 6.74 -17.97
C LYS A 2 11.77 5.76 -16.88
N GLU A 3 13.08 5.68 -16.60
CA GLU A 3 13.61 4.82 -15.52
C GLU A 3 13.16 5.26 -14.12
N ILE A 4 13.07 6.57 -13.87
CA ILE A 4 12.64 7.12 -12.57
C ILE A 4 11.16 6.79 -12.32
N LEU A 5 10.31 6.98 -13.35
CA LEU A 5 8.90 6.60 -13.28
C LEU A 5 8.73 5.11 -13.00
N HIS A 6 9.49 4.27 -13.72
CA HIS A 6 9.47 2.83 -13.50
C HIS A 6 9.86 2.43 -12.07
N ILE A 7 10.91 3.03 -11.51
CA ILE A 7 11.33 2.80 -10.12
C ILE A 7 10.22 3.23 -9.14
N LEU A 8 9.59 4.39 -9.36
CA LEU A 8 8.52 4.89 -8.50
C LEU A 8 7.27 4.01 -8.54
N GLU A 9 6.91 3.48 -9.71
CA GLU A 9 5.84 2.48 -9.85
C GLU A 9 6.15 1.19 -9.10
N LEU A 10 7.39 0.69 -9.18
CA LEU A 10 7.81 -0.49 -8.41
C LEU A 10 7.72 -0.24 -6.91
N LEU A 11 8.20 0.91 -6.44
CA LEU A 11 8.11 1.30 -5.03
C LEU A 11 6.65 1.43 -4.56
N LYS A 12 5.76 1.93 -5.42
CA LYS A 12 4.32 2.01 -5.12
C LYS A 12 3.73 0.61 -4.91
N ARG A 13 3.98 -0.32 -5.85
CA ARG A 13 3.50 -1.71 -5.74
C ARG A 13 4.04 -2.41 -4.48
N GLN A 14 5.31 -2.18 -4.13
CA GLN A 14 5.89 -2.72 -2.90
C GLN A 14 5.21 -2.15 -1.65
N ALA A 15 4.92 -0.85 -1.62
CA ALA A 15 4.22 -0.21 -0.52
C ALA A 15 2.77 -0.72 -0.38
N GLU A 16 2.06 -0.91 -1.50
CA GLU A 16 0.71 -1.50 -1.52
C GLU A 16 0.71 -2.94 -0.99
N ALA A 17 1.65 -3.77 -1.43
CA ALA A 17 1.80 -5.15 -0.96
C ALA A 17 2.12 -5.21 0.55
N ALA A 18 2.98 -4.31 1.03
CA ALA A 18 3.32 -4.20 2.45
C ALA A 18 2.11 -3.79 3.29
N LEU A 19 1.33 -2.81 2.83
CA LEU A 19 0.09 -2.38 3.47
C LEU A 19 -0.93 -3.52 3.53
N ALA A 20 -1.17 -4.20 2.41
CA ALA A 20 -2.10 -5.33 2.33
C ALA A 20 -1.71 -6.45 3.30
N THR A 21 -0.43 -6.79 3.39
CA THR A 21 0.08 -7.82 4.31
C THR A 21 -0.16 -7.46 5.77
N LYS A 22 0.11 -6.20 6.15
CA LYS A 22 -0.10 -5.72 7.52
C LYS A 22 -1.58 -5.68 7.89
N THR A 23 -2.43 -5.21 6.97
CA THR A 23 -3.88 -5.22 7.14
C THR A 23 -4.41 -6.64 7.31
N LYS A 24 -3.95 -7.59 6.49
CA LYS A 24 -4.32 -9.00 6.62
C LYS A 24 -3.97 -9.54 8.00
N ARG A 25 -2.74 -9.30 8.50
CA ARG A 25 -2.34 -9.73 9.86
C ARG A 25 -3.26 -9.19 10.96
N LYS A 26 -3.76 -7.96 10.83
CA LYS A 26 -4.74 -7.40 11.77
C LYS A 26 -6.09 -8.13 11.68
N VAL A 27 -6.56 -8.41 10.46
CA VAL A 27 -7.79 -9.16 10.25
C VAL A 27 -7.67 -10.57 10.85
N ASP A 28 -6.58 -11.28 10.54
CA ASP A 28 -6.32 -12.63 11.06
C ASP A 28 -6.27 -12.65 12.61
N ALA A 29 -5.70 -11.60 13.23
CA ALA A 29 -5.66 -11.45 14.69
C ALA A 29 -7.07 -11.23 15.28
N LEU A 30 -7.91 -10.42 14.63
CA LEU A 30 -9.29 -10.20 15.04
C LEU A 30 -10.14 -11.48 14.89
N GLU A 31 -9.97 -12.20 13.78
CA GLU A 31 -10.62 -13.50 13.57
C GLU A 31 -10.20 -14.51 14.64
N SER A 32 -8.92 -14.54 15.02
CA SER A 32 -8.43 -15.41 16.08
C SER A 32 -9.08 -15.10 17.43
N ILE A 33 -9.29 -13.83 17.77
CA ILE A 33 -10.02 -13.43 18.99
C ILE A 33 -11.46 -13.92 18.95
N GLU A 34 -12.15 -13.74 17.82
CA GLU A 34 -13.53 -14.20 17.67
C GLU A 34 -13.62 -15.73 17.73
N GLN A 35 -12.64 -16.45 17.17
CA GLN A 35 -12.57 -17.90 17.28
C GLN A 35 -12.37 -18.36 18.73
N ILE A 36 -11.48 -17.70 19.49
CA ILE A 36 -11.28 -18.00 20.92
C ILE A 36 -12.60 -17.83 21.68
N LYS A 37 -13.33 -16.73 21.47
CA LYS A 37 -14.63 -16.49 22.11
C LYS A 37 -15.64 -17.58 21.77
N ARG A 38 -15.74 -17.98 20.50
CA ARG A 38 -16.63 -19.06 20.05
C ARG A 38 -16.30 -20.39 20.73
N ASN A 39 -15.02 -20.75 20.76
CA ASN A 39 -14.55 -21.97 21.42
C ASN A 39 -14.90 -21.95 22.91
N MET A 40 -14.71 -20.82 23.59
CA MET A 40 -15.06 -20.69 25.01
C MET A 40 -16.56 -20.88 25.26
N LEU A 41 -17.43 -20.33 24.39
CA LEU A 41 -18.88 -20.51 24.49
C LEU A 41 -19.31 -21.96 24.20
N GLU A 42 -18.66 -22.63 23.26
CA GLU A 42 -18.94 -24.02 22.93
C GLU A 42 -18.53 -24.97 24.06
N MET A 43 -17.29 -24.84 24.55
CA MET A 43 -16.81 -25.59 25.70
C MET A 43 -17.63 -25.31 26.95
N GLY A 44 -18.01 -24.05 27.20
CA GLY A 44 -18.89 -23.71 28.32
C GLY A 44 -20.25 -24.41 28.25
N ARG A 45 -20.83 -24.56 27.04
CA ARG A 45 -22.07 -25.33 26.84
C ARG A 45 -21.87 -26.83 27.06
N GLN A 46 -20.74 -27.40 26.65
CA GLN A 46 -20.45 -28.82 26.83
C GLN A 46 -20.20 -29.17 28.32
N TYR A 47 -19.48 -28.31 29.04
CA TYR A 47 -19.10 -28.52 30.44
C TYR A 47 -20.16 -28.05 31.45
N ALA A 48 -21.15 -27.26 31.05
CA ALA A 48 -22.28 -26.88 31.93
C ALA A 48 -23.02 -28.09 32.55
N ALA A 49 -22.89 -29.28 31.94
CA ALA A 49 -23.50 -30.52 32.41
C ALA A 49 -22.56 -31.45 33.23
N HIS A 50 -21.26 -31.14 33.35
CA HIS A 50 -20.25 -32.06 33.90
C HIS A 50 -19.45 -31.39 35.04
N ALA A 51 -19.38 -32.02 36.21
CA ALA A 51 -18.84 -31.44 37.46
C ALA A 51 -17.30 -31.33 37.53
N GLU A 52 -16.58 -31.42 36.40
CA GLU A 52 -15.12 -31.37 36.34
C GLU A 52 -14.61 -29.92 36.16
N GLY A 53 -14.74 -29.11 37.22
CA GLY A 53 -14.49 -27.67 37.16
C GLY A 53 -13.02 -27.25 36.95
N MET A 54 -12.04 -28.04 37.42
CA MET A 54 -10.63 -27.61 37.45
C MET A 54 -9.98 -27.59 36.07
N VAL A 55 -10.20 -28.63 35.25
CA VAL A 55 -9.64 -28.73 33.88
C VAL A 55 -10.25 -27.66 32.98
N TYR A 56 -11.58 -27.47 33.09
CA TYR A 56 -12.29 -26.42 32.37
C TYR A 56 -11.79 -25.01 32.73
N GLU A 57 -11.56 -24.74 34.01
CA GLU A 57 -11.04 -23.45 34.47
C GLU A 57 -9.61 -23.19 33.96
N GLN A 58 -8.74 -24.20 34.02
CA GLN A 58 -7.38 -24.10 33.46
C GLN A 58 -7.40 -23.83 31.95
N TRP A 59 -8.26 -24.52 31.21
CA TRP A 59 -8.43 -24.30 29.77
C TRP A 59 -8.96 -22.89 29.47
N CYS A 60 -9.99 -22.42 30.19
CA CYS A 60 -10.50 -21.05 30.02
C CYS A 60 -9.44 -19.99 30.32
N ASN A 61 -8.64 -20.20 31.36
CA ASN A 61 -7.56 -19.28 31.71
C ASN A 61 -6.47 -19.23 30.64
N HIS A 62 -6.15 -20.37 30.01
CA HIS A 62 -5.26 -20.40 28.85
C HIS A 62 -5.84 -19.59 27.68
N GLN A 63 -7.11 -19.82 27.31
CA GLN A 63 -7.77 -19.09 26.23
C GLN A 63 -7.80 -17.58 26.47
N ARG A 64 -8.12 -17.13 27.69
CA ARG A 64 -8.12 -15.71 28.06
C ARG A 64 -6.73 -15.09 27.93
N ARG A 65 -5.66 -15.80 28.33
CA ARG A 65 -4.28 -15.33 28.18
C ARG A 65 -3.90 -15.19 26.72
N SER A 66 -4.22 -16.18 25.88
CA SER A 66 -3.98 -16.11 24.44
C SER A 66 -4.76 -14.94 23.80
N GLN A 67 -6.02 -14.75 24.19
CA GLN A 67 -6.83 -13.63 23.71
C GLN A 67 -6.21 -12.29 24.10
N ALA A 68 -5.79 -12.13 25.36
CA ALA A 68 -5.14 -10.90 25.84
C ALA A 68 -3.86 -10.60 25.07
N GLN A 69 -3.01 -11.60 24.83
CA GLN A 69 -1.78 -11.45 24.05
C GLN A 69 -2.06 -10.96 22.62
N ILE A 70 -3.10 -11.49 21.97
CA ILE A 70 -3.49 -11.04 20.63
C ILE A 70 -4.06 -9.62 20.69
N GLN A 71 -4.87 -9.30 21.70
CA GLN A 71 -5.41 -7.96 21.91
C GLN A 71 -4.32 -6.92 22.11
N ASP A 72 -3.29 -7.22 22.90
CA ASP A 72 -2.14 -6.35 23.15
C ASP A 72 -1.32 -6.10 21.87
N ALA A 73 -1.35 -7.03 20.90
CA ALA A 73 -0.68 -6.88 19.61
C ALA A 73 -1.46 -6.00 18.61
N ILE A 74 -2.77 -5.80 18.79
CA ILE A 74 -3.60 -5.03 17.85
C ILE A 74 -3.12 -3.57 17.70
N PRO A 75 -2.88 -2.80 18.78
CA PRO A 75 -2.41 -1.43 18.66
C PRO A 75 -1.08 -1.30 17.88
N ILE A 76 -0.20 -2.30 18.03
CA ILE A 76 1.06 -2.35 17.29
C ILE A 76 0.79 -2.55 15.79
N LEU A 77 -0.11 -3.48 15.44
CA LEU A 77 -0.53 -3.69 14.05
C LEU A 77 -1.21 -2.44 13.45
N GLU A 78 -1.98 -1.70 14.24
CA GLU A 78 -2.59 -0.44 13.82
C GLU A 78 -1.56 0.63 13.50
N GLN A 79 -0.57 0.82 14.37
CA GLN A 79 0.54 1.75 14.12
C GLN A 79 1.35 1.35 12.88
N ASP A 80 1.60 0.06 12.71
CA ASP A 80 2.29 -0.52 11.55
C ASP A 80 1.55 -0.25 10.23
N ILE A 81 0.22 -0.38 10.24
CA ILE A 81 -0.64 -0.07 9.10
C ILE A 81 -0.58 1.42 8.78
N LEU A 82 -0.70 2.29 9.79
CA LEU A 82 -0.61 3.75 9.62
C LEU A 82 0.74 4.18 9.01
N LEU A 83 1.84 3.58 9.47
CA LEU A 83 3.16 3.85 8.92
C LEU A 83 3.29 3.37 7.47
N ALA A 84 2.74 2.19 7.14
CA ALA A 84 2.73 1.70 5.77
C ALA A 84 1.87 2.58 4.84
N PHE A 85 0.75 3.08 5.34
CA PHE A 85 -0.13 3.99 4.61
C PHE A 85 0.58 5.31 4.29
N LYS A 86 1.22 5.95 5.27
CA LYS A 86 2.02 7.17 5.06
C LYS A 86 3.15 6.99 4.04
N LYS A 87 3.80 5.83 4.05
CA LYS A 87 4.82 5.50 3.04
C LYS A 87 4.22 5.40 1.64
N LEU A 88 3.05 4.76 1.50
CA LEU A 88 2.35 4.67 0.24
C LEU A 88 1.96 6.06 -0.28
N GLU A 89 1.39 6.93 0.56
CA GLU A 89 1.05 8.31 0.20
C GLU A 89 2.28 9.08 -0.30
N THR A 90 3.41 8.94 0.41
CA THR A 90 4.68 9.59 0.02
C THR A 90 5.15 9.13 -1.35
N VAL A 91 5.08 7.83 -1.64
CA VAL A 91 5.49 7.28 -2.94
C VAL A 91 4.52 7.72 -4.05
N GLN A 92 3.22 7.72 -3.78
CA GLN A 92 2.21 8.20 -4.74
C GLN A 92 2.42 9.67 -5.08
N ALA A 93 2.67 10.53 -4.09
CA ALA A 93 2.96 11.94 -4.32
C ALA A 93 4.21 12.14 -5.20
N LYS A 94 5.28 11.35 -4.97
CA LYS A 94 6.49 11.38 -5.80
C LYS A 94 6.25 10.90 -7.23
N LEU A 95 5.43 9.86 -7.40
CA LEU A 95 5.07 9.36 -8.73
C LEU A 95 4.32 10.44 -9.52
N MET A 96 3.28 11.04 -8.94
CA MET A 96 2.52 12.11 -9.60
C MET A 96 3.42 13.29 -9.98
N ALA A 97 4.29 13.74 -9.08
CA ALA A 97 5.22 14.83 -9.37
C ALA A 97 6.20 14.49 -10.52
N ALA A 98 6.63 13.22 -10.62
CA ALA A 98 7.49 12.77 -11.71
C ALA A 98 6.74 12.64 -13.04
N GLU A 99 5.46 12.24 -13.02
CA GLU A 99 4.57 12.18 -14.18
C GLU A 99 4.31 13.59 -14.72
N ASP A 100 3.99 14.55 -13.84
CA ASP A 100 3.80 15.96 -14.20
C ASP A 100 5.05 16.55 -14.85
N LEU A 101 6.23 16.30 -14.27
CA LEU A 101 7.50 16.76 -14.82
C LEU A 101 7.78 16.13 -16.19
N ALA A 102 7.52 14.84 -16.36
CA ALA A 102 7.69 14.17 -17.64
C ALA A 102 6.77 14.76 -18.72
N ALA A 103 5.51 15.04 -18.38
CA ALA A 103 4.55 15.68 -19.28
C ALA A 103 4.99 17.11 -19.69
N GLN A 104 5.53 17.88 -18.75
CA GLN A 104 6.09 19.21 -19.04
C GLN A 104 7.28 19.14 -19.98
N GLN A 105 8.20 18.19 -19.77
CA GLN A 105 9.36 17.99 -20.64
C GLN A 105 8.96 17.56 -22.04
N GLU A 106 7.98 16.65 -22.16
CA GLU A 106 7.45 16.22 -23.47
C GLU A 106 6.80 17.39 -24.21
N ARG A 107 5.99 18.20 -23.52
CA ARG A 107 5.38 19.40 -24.11
C ARG A 107 6.44 20.40 -24.59
N LYS A 108 7.49 20.62 -23.79
CA LYS A 108 8.58 21.52 -24.16
C LYS A 108 9.34 21.01 -25.39
N ALA A 109 9.67 19.72 -25.41
CA ALA A 109 10.36 19.10 -26.54
C ALA A 109 9.55 19.17 -27.85
N ARG A 110 8.21 19.05 -27.76
CA ARG A 110 7.33 19.24 -28.93
C ARG A 110 7.39 20.66 -29.48
N LEU A 111 7.27 21.66 -28.61
CA LEU A 111 7.34 23.07 -29.01
C LEU A 111 8.72 23.44 -29.60
N GLU A 112 9.79 22.90 -29.03
CA GLU A 112 11.15 23.07 -29.59
C GLU A 112 11.28 22.42 -30.97
N ALA A 113 10.71 21.22 -31.18
CA ALA A 113 10.73 20.56 -32.49
C ALA A 113 9.91 21.32 -33.55
N GLU A 114 8.72 21.80 -33.20
CA GLU A 114 7.86 22.62 -34.08
C GLU A 114 8.57 23.92 -34.51
N GLY A 115 9.23 24.61 -33.57
CA GLY A 115 9.99 25.82 -33.89
C GLY A 115 11.18 25.57 -34.82
N VAL A 116 11.90 24.45 -34.63
CA VAL A 116 13.00 24.06 -35.52
C VAL A 116 12.50 23.74 -36.93
N GLU A 117 11.34 23.10 -37.06
CA GLU A 117 10.74 22.84 -38.38
C GLU A 117 10.29 24.14 -39.09
N GLU A 118 9.70 25.09 -38.36
CA GLU A 118 9.32 26.39 -38.92
C GLU A 118 10.54 27.19 -39.40
N ASP A 119 11.60 27.26 -38.59
CA ASP A 119 12.85 27.94 -38.94
C ASP A 119 13.52 27.30 -40.16
N ALA A 120 13.58 25.96 -40.21
CA ALA A 120 14.15 25.24 -41.34
C ALA A 120 13.36 25.47 -42.64
N MET A 121 12.03 25.54 -42.57
CA MET A 121 11.20 25.87 -43.73
C MET A 121 11.39 27.32 -44.20
N LEU A 122 11.52 28.27 -43.26
CA LEU A 122 11.84 29.66 -43.55
C LEU A 122 13.19 29.79 -44.26
N GLU A 123 14.25 29.15 -43.76
CA GLU A 123 15.57 29.17 -44.39
C GLU A 123 15.55 28.57 -45.80
N LEU A 124 14.89 27.44 -46.00
CA LEU A 124 14.72 26.82 -47.33
C LEU A 124 13.96 27.75 -48.30
N SER A 125 12.96 28.47 -47.80
CA SER A 125 12.19 29.41 -48.61
C SER A 125 13.02 30.64 -49.02
N LEU A 126 13.89 31.13 -48.13
CA LEU A 126 14.81 32.22 -48.41
C LEU A 126 15.90 31.80 -49.42
N LEU A 127 16.49 30.61 -49.25
CA LEU A 127 17.46 30.04 -50.19
C LEU A 127 16.88 29.84 -51.59
N ARG A 128 15.62 29.36 -51.70
CA ARG A 128 14.95 29.24 -53.00
C ARG A 128 14.71 30.59 -53.68
N ARG A 129 14.53 31.66 -52.90
CA ARG A 129 14.37 33.01 -53.45
C ARG A 129 15.69 33.62 -53.90
N SER A 130 16.80 33.35 -53.21
CA SER A 130 18.12 33.87 -53.60
C SER A 130 18.76 33.17 -54.79
N LEU A 131 18.27 31.97 -55.16
CA LEU A 131 18.70 31.21 -56.33
C LEU A 131 17.91 31.52 -57.62
N LYS A 132 16.94 32.44 -57.57
CA LYS A 132 16.20 32.97 -58.73
C LYS A 132 16.68 34.36 -59.07
#